data_AF-A0A1G3UP53-F1
#
_entry.id   AF-A0A1G3UP53-F1
#
_cell.length_a   1.000
_cell.length_b   1.000
_cell.length_c   1.000
_cell.angle_alpha   90.00
_cell.angle_beta   90.00
_cell.angle_gamma   90.00
#
_symmetry.space_group_name_H-M   'P 1'
#
loop_
_entity.id
_entity.type
_entity.pdbx_description
1 polymer ?
#
loop_
_entity_poly.entity_id
_entity_poly.type
_entity_poly.pdbx_seq_one_letter_code
_entity_poly.pdbx_strand_id
1 'polypeptide(L)' 'MKKEVLSRAGRYREVHPEGSSAKDTSPLKVKEVLVDGRRYIVCLNEKQARKDAANRQAIIDSPQEKLKTNPKALVKDQL' A
#
# COMPACT_ATOMS: atom_id res chain seq x y z
N MET A 1 -6.13 -15.11 2.78
CA MET A 1 -6.42 -14.55 1.44
C MET A 1 -5.58 -13.31 1.05
N LYS A 2 -5.92 -12.04 1.35
CA LYS A 2 -5.13 -10.89 0.83
C LYS A 2 -3.63 -10.92 1.21
N LYS A 3 -3.33 -11.16 2.49
CA LYS A 3 -1.93 -11.25 2.97
C LYS A 3 -1.16 -12.40 2.33
N GLU A 4 -1.84 -13.52 2.07
CA GLU A 4 -1.28 -14.76 1.55
C GLU A 4 -0.91 -14.66 0.05
N VAL A 5 -1.74 -13.95 -0.73
CA VAL A 5 -1.44 -13.61 -2.13
C VAL A 5 -0.26 -12.63 -2.21
N LEU A 6 -0.18 -11.67 -1.29
CA LEU A 6 0.90 -10.65 -1.26
C LEU A 6 2.22 -11.18 -0.68
N SER A 7 2.17 -12.12 0.26
CA SER A 7 3.37 -12.68 0.93
C SER A 7 4.09 -13.73 0.10
N ARG A 8 3.40 -14.36 -0.86
CA ARG A 8 3.99 -15.43 -1.67
C ARG A 8 5.03 -14.82 -2.61
N ALA A 9 6.28 -15.23 -2.49
CA ALA A 9 7.35 -14.77 -3.39
C ALA A 9 7.07 -15.19 -4.84
N GLY A 10 7.54 -14.40 -5.81
CA GLY A 10 7.30 -14.64 -7.24
C GLY A 10 7.69 -13.42 -8.05
N ARG A 11 8.09 -13.66 -9.30
CA ARG A 11 8.67 -12.64 -10.18
C ARG A 11 7.59 -11.67 -10.64
N TYR A 12 7.81 -10.38 -10.38
CA TYR A 12 7.01 -9.33 -11.00
C TYR A 12 7.46 -9.17 -12.46
N ARG A 13 6.49 -9.11 -13.37
CA ARG A 13 6.71 -8.72 -14.75
C ARG A 13 6.38 -7.24 -14.87
N GLU A 14 7.35 -6.48 -15.35
CA GLU A 14 7.16 -5.07 -15.68
C GLU A 14 6.32 -4.98 -16.96
N VAL A 15 5.12 -4.40 -16.85
CA VAL A 15 4.21 -4.20 -17.99
C VAL A 15 4.44 -2.81 -18.58
N HIS A 16 4.61 -1.82 -17.70
CA HIS A 16 4.95 -0.46 -18.08
C HIS A 16 6.10 0.04 -17.23
N PRO A 17 7.23 0.45 -17.84
CA PRO A 17 8.33 1.07 -17.13
C PRO A 17 7.93 2.43 -16.55
N GLU A 18 8.69 2.90 -15.55
CA GLU A 18 8.48 4.23 -14.97
C GLU A 18 8.81 5.30 -16.03
N GLY A 19 7.76 5.82 -16.65
CA GLY A 19 7.86 6.97 -17.54
C GLY A 19 8.17 8.26 -16.76
N SER A 20 9.06 9.07 -17.32
CA SER A 20 9.49 10.35 -16.72
C SER A 20 8.42 11.44 -16.84
N SER A 21 7.39 11.25 -17.66
CA SER A 21 6.36 12.25 -17.95
C SER A 21 5.03 11.97 -17.25
N ALA A 22 4.31 13.03 -16.86
CA ALA A 22 2.97 12.91 -16.29
C ALA A 22 1.91 12.42 -17.30
N LYS A 23 2.24 12.39 -18.60
CA LYS A 23 1.41 11.82 -19.68
C LYS A 23 1.72 10.34 -19.92
N ASP A 24 2.80 9.81 -19.35
CA ASP A 24 3.17 8.42 -19.49
C ASP A 24 2.26 7.55 -18.62
N THR A 25 1.94 6.35 -19.10
CA THR A 25 1.16 5.39 -18.33
C THR A 25 1.86 5.08 -17.01
N SER A 26 1.08 4.96 -15.93
CA SER A 26 1.65 4.71 -14.60
C SER A 26 2.46 3.41 -14.58
N PRO A 27 3.62 3.38 -13.88
CA PRO A 27 4.45 2.19 -13.78
C PRO A 27 3.62 1.06 -13.19
N LEU A 28 3.48 -0.02 -13.95
CA LEU A 28 2.65 -1.17 -13.57
C LEU A 28 3.50 -2.43 -13.64
N LYS A 29 3.77 -3.00 -12.47
CA LYS A 29 4.38 -4.30 -12.33
C LYS A 29 3.29 -5.30 -11.96
N VAL A 30 3.08 -6.32 -12.78
CA VAL A 30 2.08 -7.35 -12.51
C VAL A 30 2.77 -8.64 -12.11
N LYS A 31 2.15 -9.36 -11.20
CA LYS A 31 2.60 -10.68 -10.79
C LYS A 31 1.43 -11.62 -10.75
N GLU A 32 1.66 -12.81 -11.27
CA GLU A 32 0.69 -13.87 -11.21
C GLU A 32 0.97 -14.76 -9.99
N VAL A 33 -0.07 -15.05 -9.22
CA VAL A 33 0.00 -15.93 -8.05
C VAL A 33 -1.17 -16.90 -8.10
N LEU A 34 -0.90 -18.19 -8.00
CA LEU A 34 -1.93 -19.21 -7.78
C LEU A 34 -2.05 -19.48 -6.28
N VAL A 35 -3.25 -19.34 -5.72
CA VAL A 35 -3.59 -19.70 -4.33
C VAL A 35 -4.84 -20.56 -4.34
N ASP A 36 -4.76 -21.78 -3.81
CA ASP A 36 -5.87 -22.74 -3.73
C ASP A 36 -6.64 -22.94 -5.05
N GLY A 37 -5.89 -23.06 -6.16
CA GLY A 37 -6.46 -23.23 -7.50
C GLY A 37 -7.07 -21.95 -8.11
N ARG A 38 -7.00 -20.82 -7.41
CA ARG A 38 -7.44 -19.51 -7.91
C ARG A 38 -6.25 -18.69 -8.39
N ARG A 39 -6.34 -18.16 -9.60
CA ARG A 39 -5.33 -17.30 -10.23
C ARG A 39 -5.56 -15.85 -9.82
N TYR A 40 -4.60 -15.26 -9.12
CA TYR A 40 -4.60 -13.86 -8.72
C TYR A 40 -3.56 -13.08 -9.53
N ILE A 41 -3.95 -11.90 -10.00
CA ILE A 41 -3.05 -10.94 -10.64
C ILE A 41 -2.83 -9.81 -9.64
N VAL A 42 -1.60 -9.71 -9.12
CA VAL A 42 -1.17 -8.66 -8.22
C VAL A 42 -0.58 -7.54 -9.06
N CYS A 43 -1.27 -6.40 -9.09
CA CYS A 43 -0.79 -5.18 -9.71
C CYS A 43 -0.09 -4.31 -8.66
N LEU A 44 1.21 -4.07 -8.85
CA LEU A 44 2.00 -3.14 -8.05
C LEU A 44 2.26 -1.88 -8.87
N ASN A 45 1.68 -0.77 -8.42
CA ASN A 45 2.01 0.57 -8.89
C ASN A 45 2.94 1.22 -7.89
N GLU A 46 4.22 1.33 -8.23
CA GLU A 46 5.27 1.80 -7.31
C GLU A 46 5.07 3.25 -6.88
N LYS A 47 4.53 4.10 -7.78
CA LYS A 47 4.20 5.49 -7.48
C LYS A 47 3.08 5.61 -6.45
N GLN A 48 2.03 4.79 -6.60
CA GLN A 48 0.94 4.73 -5.62
C GLN A 48 1.42 4.13 -4.30
N ALA A 49 2.26 3.10 -4.33
CA ALA A 49 2.81 2.47 -3.13
C ALA A 49 3.61 3.47 -2.26
N ARG A 50 4.42 4.33 -2.88
CA ARG A 50 5.15 5.41 -2.16
C ARG A 50 4.18 6.42 -1.53
N LYS A 51 3.15 6.85 -2.26
CA LYS A 51 2.11 7.76 -1.73
C LYS A 51 1.34 7.13 -0.57
N ASP A 52 0.94 5.88 -0.72
CA ASP A 52 0.22 5.14 0.32
C ASP A 52 1.08 4.97 1.58
N ALA A 53 2.38 4.74 1.43
CA ALA A 53 3.31 4.67 2.56
C ALA A 53 3.39 6.01 3.30
N ALA A 54 3.55 7.13 2.57
CA ALA A 54 3.57 8.47 3.16
C ALA A 54 2.24 8.80 3.86
N ASN A 55 1.11 8.47 3.24
CA ASN A 55 -0.21 8.67 3.83
C ASN A 55 -0.41 7.84 5.10
N ARG A 56 0.02 6.57 5.10
CA ARG A 56 -0.03 5.72 6.31
C ARG A 56 0.82 6.31 7.44
N GLN A 57 2.00 6.82 7.12
CA GLN A 57 2.86 7.46 8.10
C GLN A 57 2.19 8.70 8.71
N ALA A 58 1.64 9.58 7.88
CA ALA A 58 0.91 10.75 8.35
C ALA A 58 -0.31 10.40 9.24
N ILE A 59 -1.02 9.31 8.91
CA ILE A 59 -2.13 8.80 9.72
C ILE A 59 -1.64 8.26 11.07
N ILE A 60 -0.44 7.71 11.16
CA ILE A 60 0.15 7.21 12.41
C ILE A 60 0.73 8.36 13.25
N ASP A 61 1.39 9.31 12.60
CA ASP A 61 2.04 10.44 13.25
C ASP A 61 1.01 11.34 13.95
N SER A 62 -0.15 11.57 13.33
CA SER A 62 -1.20 12.43 13.89
C SER A 62 -1.72 11.96 15.27
N PRO A 63 -2.11 10.68 15.47
CA PRO A 63 -2.40 10.11 16.77
C PRO A 63 -1.19 10.09 17.71
N GLN A 64 0.02 9.77 17.23
CA GLN A 64 1.21 9.73 18.09
C GLN A 64 1.55 11.09 18.69
N GLU A 65 1.47 12.16 17.91
CA GLU A 65 1.70 13.53 18.40
C GLU A 65 0.61 13.96 19.39
N LYS A 66 -0.65 13.55 19.15
CA LYS A 66 -1.75 13.78 20.09
C LYS A 66 -1.59 13.00 21.39
N LEU A 67 -1.03 11.78 21.35
CA LEU A 67 -0.73 10.99 22.55
C LEU A 67 0.37 11.65 23.40
N LYS A 68 1.39 12.25 22.77
CA LYS A 68 2.47 12.96 23.49
C LYS A 68 1.99 14.24 24.17
N THR A 69 1.13 15.01 23.50
CA THR A 69 0.70 16.33 23.96
C THR A 69 -0.55 16.31 24.84
N ASN A 70 -1.51 15.42 24.58
CA ASN A 70 -2.71 15.31 25.40
C ASN A 70 -3.37 13.92 25.29
N PRO A 71 -2.85 12.90 26.02
CA PRO A 71 -3.34 11.53 25.93
C PRO A 71 -4.80 11.37 26.39
N LYS A 72 -5.32 12.28 27.24
CA LYS A 72 -6.72 12.28 27.70
C LYS A 72 -7.72 12.78 26.64
N ALA A 73 -7.27 13.51 25.62
CA ALA A 73 -8.15 14.04 24.57
C ALA A 73 -8.51 13.01 23.48
N LEU A 74 -7.76 11.90 23.40
CA LEU A 74 -7.99 10.83 22.42
C LEU A 74 -9.06 9.83 22.86
N VAL A 75 -9.35 9.77 24.15
CA VAL A 75 -10.47 9.00 24.72
C VAL A 75 -11.60 9.99 24.96
N LYS A 76 -12.28 10.42 23.89
CA LYS A 76 -13.65 10.93 24.05
C LYS A 76 -14.57 9.74 24.01
N ASP A 77 -15.25 9.51 25.12
CA ASP A 77 -16.22 8.45 25.36
C ASP A 77 -17.07 8.17 24.11
N GLN A 78 -16.89 6.98 23.55
CA GLN A 78 -18.01 6.28 22.93
C GLN A 78 -18.82 5.69 24.10
N LEU A 79 -19.71 6.51 24.66
CA LEU A 79 -20.88 6.05 25.40
C LEU A 79 -22.06 6.01 24.43
#